data_AF-A0A2T4Y394-F1
#
_entry.id   AF-A0A2T4Y394-F1
#
_cell.length_a   1.000
_cell.length_b   1.000
_cell.length_c   1.000
_cell.angle_alpha   90.00
_cell.angle_beta   90.00
_cell.angle_gamma   90.00
#
_symmetry.space_group_name_H-M   'P 1'
#
loop_
_entity.id
_entity.type
_entity.pdbx_description
1 polymer ?
#
loop_
_entity_poly.entity_id
_entity_poly.type
_entity_poly.pdbx_seq_one_letter_code
_entity_poly.pdbx_strand_id
1 'polypeptide(L)' 'MNLTVKALIRKFISYLAIYTLLIISFMLFVTVSGYYLFIFDWPDDVPRIAMHGFLCAGLNALAIGIYVVAEKWKERS' A
#
# COMPACT_ATOMS: atom_id res chain seq x y z
N MET A 1 -25.32 23.73 -9.57
CA MET A 1 -23.84 23.62 -9.60
C MET A 1 -23.41 23.47 -11.06
N ASN A 2 -22.48 24.30 -11.55
CA ASN A 2 -22.05 24.28 -12.95
C ASN A 2 -21.43 22.91 -13.32
N LEU A 3 -21.70 22.39 -14.53
CA LEU A 3 -21.24 21.08 -14.99
C LEU A 3 -19.71 20.95 -14.93
N THR A 4 -19.00 22.04 -15.21
CA THR A 4 -17.53 22.15 -15.10
C THR A 4 -17.02 22.00 -13.67
N VAL A 5 -17.69 22.61 -12.69
CA VAL A 5 -17.33 22.51 -11.27
C VAL A 5 -17.52 21.07 -10.75
N LYS A 6 -18.60 20.40 -11.18
CA LYS A 6 -18.84 18.99 -10.81
C LYS A 6 -17.77 18.06 -11.38
N ALA A 7 -17.33 18.29 -12.63
CA ALA A 7 -16.24 17.54 -13.24
C ALA A 7 -14.89 17.77 -12.53
N LEU A 8 -14.61 19.01 -12.15
CA LEU A 8 -13.40 19.38 -11.41
C LEU A 8 -13.34 18.70 -10.03
N ILE A 9 -14.44 18.74 -9.28
CA ILE A 9 -14.56 18.08 -7.96
C ILE A 9 -14.34 16.57 -8.09
N ARG A 10 -14.95 15.93 -9.10
CA ARG A 10 -14.77 14.50 -9.33
C ARG A 10 -13.30 14.15 -9.60
N LYS A 11 -12.63 14.93 -10.44
CA LYS A 11 -11.21 14.73 -10.75
C LYS A 11 -10.34 14.92 -9.50
N PHE A 12 -10.61 15.96 -8.71
CA PHE A 12 -9.90 16.20 -7.46
C PHE A 12 -10.04 15.03 -6.48
N ILE A 13 -11.26 14.51 -6.28
CA ILE A 13 -11.51 13.36 -5.40
C ILE A 13 -10.78 12.11 -5.91
N SER A 14 -10.80 11.85 -7.22
CA SER A 14 -10.07 10.72 -7.81
C SER A 14 -8.57 10.84 -7.54
N TYR A 15 -7.97 12.01 -7.78
CA TYR A 15 -6.56 12.24 -7.50
C TYR A 15 -6.23 12.08 -6.00
N LEU A 16 -7.06 12.62 -5.11
CA LEU A 16 -6.87 12.47 -3.67
C LEU A 16 -6.90 10.99 -3.25
N ALA A 17 -7.86 10.22 -3.75
CA ALA A 17 -7.97 8.79 -3.45
C ALA A 17 -6.75 8.00 -3.96
N ILE A 18 -6.29 8.28 -5.19
CA ILE A 18 -5.11 7.64 -5.78
C ILE A 18 -3.86 7.90 -4.95
N TYR A 19 -3.57 9.18 -4.63
CA TYR A 19 -2.40 9.51 -3.82
C TYR A 19 -2.48 8.97 -2.40
N THR A 20 -3.69 8.92 -1.81
CA THR A 20 -3.89 8.27 -0.51
C THR A 20 -3.54 6.79 -0.57
N LEU A 21 -3.96 6.07 -1.62
CA LEU A 21 -3.60 4.66 -1.81
C LEU A 21 -2.10 4.46 -1.98
N LEU A 22 -1.42 5.33 -2.73
CA LEU A 22 0.04 5.30 -2.88
C LEU A 22 0.76 5.50 -1.55
N ILE A 23 0.30 6.46 -0.73
CA ILE A 23 0.86 6.71 0.61
C ILE A 23 0.63 5.50 1.52
N ILE A 24 -0.57 4.91 1.50
CA ILE A 24 -0.88 3.71 2.30
C ILE A 24 0.01 2.55 1.89
N SER A 25 0.17 2.31 0.59
CA SER A 25 1.06 1.28 0.07
C SER A 25 2.50 1.48 0.55
N PHE A 26 3.03 2.70 0.42
CA PHE A 26 4.38 3.01 0.87
C PHE A 26 4.55 2.82 2.37
N MET A 27 3.62 3.35 3.18
CA MET A 27 3.64 3.22 4.64
C MET A 27 3.56 1.75 5.06
N LEU A 28 2.70 0.95 4.42
CA LEU A 28 2.58 -0.48 4.70
C LEU A 28 3.88 -1.22 4.40
N PHE A 29 4.49 -0.98 3.23
CA PHE A 29 5.75 -1.60 2.84
C PHE A 29 6.89 -1.26 3.79
N VAL A 30 7.05 0.03 4.12
CA VAL A 30 8.10 0.51 5.03
C VAL A 30 7.89 0.00 6.45
N THR A 31 6.65 -0.02 6.94
CA THR A 31 6.35 -0.48 8.31
C THR A 31 6.58 -1.97 8.45
N VAL A 32 6.09 -2.79 7.49
CA VAL A 32 6.25 -4.25 7.53
C VAL A 32 7.72 -4.63 7.38
N SER A 33 8.40 -4.09 6.37
CA SER A 33 9.81 -4.37 6.15
C SER A 33 10.67 -3.85 7.29
N GLY A 34 10.40 -2.62 7.77
CA GLY A 34 11.13 -2.03 8.88
C GLY A 34 10.96 -2.83 10.17
N TYR A 35 9.75 -3.27 10.48
CA TYR A 35 9.49 -4.13 11.64
C TYR A 35 10.25 -5.46 11.53
N TYR A 36 10.09 -6.20 10.44
CA TYR A 36 10.69 -7.53 10.32
C TYR A 36 12.22 -7.52 10.13
N LEU A 37 12.80 -6.42 9.63
CA LEU A 37 14.24 -6.30 9.44
C LEU A 37 14.98 -5.72 10.65
N PHE A 38 14.37 -4.77 11.38
CA PHE A 38 15.09 -4.00 12.41
C PHE A 38 14.59 -4.24 13.85
N ILE A 39 13.35 -4.67 14.03
CA ILE A 39 12.72 -4.74 15.36
C ILE A 39 12.38 -6.18 15.75
N PHE A 40 11.92 -6.98 14.79
CA PHE A 40 11.43 -8.31 15.05
C PHE A 40 12.58 -9.25 15.45
N ASP A 41 12.49 -9.76 16.67
CA ASP A 41 13.38 -10.79 17.17
C ASP A 41 12.94 -12.15 16.61
N TRP A 42 13.76 -12.71 15.72
CA TRP A 42 13.40 -13.93 15.01
C TRP A 42 13.46 -15.12 15.96
N PRO A 43 12.37 -15.90 16.10
CA PRO A 43 12.36 -17.05 16.99
C PRO A 43 13.18 -18.20 16.38
N ASP A 44 13.74 -19.07 17.23
CA ASP A 44 14.51 -20.24 16.77
C ASP A 44 13.63 -21.37 16.22
N ASP A 45 12.31 -21.32 16.44
CA ASP A 45 11.41 -22.36 15.99
C ASP A 45 10.97 -22.18 14.52
N VAL A 46 11.32 -23.17 13.70
CA VAL A 46 11.05 -23.20 12.25
C VAL A 46 9.59 -22.88 11.88
N PRO A 47 8.56 -23.39 12.59
CA PRO A 47 7.17 -23.07 12.26
C PRO A 47 6.83 -21.59 12.42
N ARG A 48 7.29 -20.92 13.49
CA ARG A 48 7.03 -19.47 13.65
C ARG A 48 7.83 -18.64 12.66
N ILE A 49 9.08 -19.02 12.35
CA ILE A 49 9.85 -18.35 11.29
C ILE A 49 9.08 -18.38 9.97
N ALA A 50 8.56 -19.56 9.58
CA ALA A 50 7.81 -19.72 8.34
C ALA A 50 6.53 -18.86 8.32
N MET A 51 5.79 -18.83 9.43
CA MET A 51 4.58 -18.02 9.57
C MET A 51 4.88 -16.52 9.44
N HIS A 52 5.91 -16.02 10.13
CA HIS A 52 6.30 -14.62 10.07
C HIS A 52 6.89 -14.22 8.71
N GLY A 53 7.67 -15.10 8.09
CA GLY A 53 8.15 -14.92 6.72
C GLY A 53 7.00 -14.83 5.72
N PHE A 54 6.00 -15.69 5.84
CA PHE A 54 4.80 -15.62 5.00
C PHE A 54 4.01 -14.32 5.23
N LEU A 55 3.87 -13.89 6.49
CA LEU A 55 3.19 -12.63 6.81
C LEU A 55 3.94 -11.43 6.21
N CYS A 56 5.26 -11.38 6.36
CA CYS A 56 6.12 -10.33 5.81
C CYS A 56 6.02 -10.28 4.28
N ALA A 57 6.20 -11.42 3.62
CA ALA A 57 6.11 -11.52 2.16
C ALA A 57 4.70 -11.17 1.66
N GLY A 58 3.65 -11.68 2.32
CA GLY A 58 2.26 -11.46 1.95
C GLY A 58 1.85 -9.99 2.09
N LEU A 59 2.22 -9.33 3.18
CA LEU A 59 1.91 -7.92 3.40
C LEU A 59 2.70 -7.00 2.46
N ASN A 60 3.95 -7.32 2.16
CA ASN A 60 4.72 -6.60 1.16
C ASN A 60 4.17 -6.80 -0.26
N ALA A 61 3.76 -8.02 -0.62
CA ALA A 61 3.08 -8.28 -1.88
C ALA A 61 1.76 -7.51 -1.99
N LEU A 62 0.99 -7.44 -0.90
CA LEU A 62 -0.23 -6.62 -0.83
C LEU A 62 0.09 -5.13 -1.02
N ALA A 63 1.13 -4.61 -0.36
CA ALA A 63 1.57 -3.23 -0.53
C ALA A 63 1.91 -2.93 -2.00
N ILE A 64 2.68 -3.81 -2.65
CA ILE A 64 3.01 -3.69 -4.09
C ILE A 64 1.73 -3.76 -4.94
N GLY A 65 0.79 -4.65 -4.61
CA GLY A 65 -0.49 -4.76 -5.31
C GLY A 65 -1.29 -3.45 -5.26
N ILE A 66 -1.40 -2.84 -4.08
CA ILE A 66 -2.06 -1.53 -3.90
C ILE A 66 -1.37 -0.47 -4.74
N TYR A 67 -0.03 -0.42 -4.73
CA TYR A 67 0.75 0.53 -5.55
C TYR A 67 0.44 0.37 -7.04
N VAL A 68 0.50 -0.85 -7.57
CA VAL A 68 0.26 -1.12 -8.99
C VAL A 68 -1.16 -0.72 -9.41
N VAL A 69 -2.16 -1.00 -8.57
CA VAL A 69 -3.55 -0.61 -8.84
C VAL A 69 -3.69 0.92 -8.82
N ALA A 70 -3.10 1.58 -7.82
CA ALA A 70 -3.16 3.04 -7.69
C ALA A 70 -2.44 3.74 -8.86
N GLU A 71 -1.28 3.27 -9.28
CA GLU A 71 -0.57 3.80 -10.46
C GLU A 71 -1.40 3.62 -11.74
N LYS A 72 -2.00 2.44 -11.96
CA LYS A 72 -2.91 2.21 -13.10
C LYS A 72 -4.12 3.14 -13.07
N TRP A 73 -4.62 3.53 -11.90
CA TRP A 73 -5.71 4.49 -11.77
C TRP A 73 -5.24 5.93 -12.01
N LYS A 74 -4.01 6.26 -11.61
CA LYS A 74 -3.36 7.54 -11.91
C LYS A 74 -3.25 7.79 -13.40
N GLU A 75 -2.79 6.80 -14.17
CA GLU A 75 -2.67 6.88 -15.63
C GLU A 75 -4.02 7.14 -16.34
N ARG A 76 -5.14 6.79 -15.71
CA ARG A 76 -6.49 6.87 -16.27
C ARG A 76 -7.28 8.10 -15.80
N SER A 77 -6.74 8.93 -14.91
CA SER A 77 -7.44 10.05 -14.24
C SER A 77 -7.04 11.43 -14.73
#